data_AF-A0A4P8RIF4-F1
#
_entry.id   AF-A0A4P8RIF4-F1
#
_cell.length_a   1.000
_cell.length_b   1.000
_cell.length_c   1.000
_cell.angle_alpha   90.00
_cell.angle_beta   90.00
_cell.angle_gamma   90.00
#
_symmetry.space_group_name_H-M   'P 1'
#
loop_
_entity.id
_entity.type
_entity.pdbx_description
1 polymer ?
#
loop_
_entity_poly.entity_id
_entity_poly.type
_entity_poly.pdbx_seq_one_letter_code
_entity_poly.pdbx_strand_id
1 'polypeptide(L)'
;MAERRGRAGRASATPRHRLLYGWDIEDEQIELALLPPSSRVLAAAGAGELIAHLAAAGHEVVAVTANREQLEYARRRSSGGPFEAGSVERMLDAGRRLIRAASPAWSRRRVRGLLADASPARVQHQWRQRFDNRTFRNVLHATMAPAGMLAAAVQRDFSTALPAHFTDTVRARLDVRLGIHPSPGNRFAWRLLAGEDPPGYQPPVAPADAIEFVLADALTHLESVAPASYDAVTLSNVADGTRADVVERLGRAARRAVVPGGPVIVRSFAATTDARASALADEDRSLVWGGIHVQR
;
A
#
# COMPACT_ATOMS: atom_id res chain seq x y z
N MET A 1 -16.61 -30.11 -16.40
CA MET A 1 -16.22 -28.68 -16.54
C MET A 1 -16.72 -27.86 -15.35
N ALA A 2 -16.12 -28.05 -14.17
CA ALA A 2 -16.38 -27.24 -12.99
C ALA A 2 -15.02 -26.89 -12.37
N GLU A 3 -14.35 -25.89 -12.92
CA GLU A 3 -13.00 -25.49 -12.51
C GLU A 3 -13.01 -24.42 -11.42
N ARG A 4 -12.33 -24.77 -10.31
CA ARG A 4 -11.43 -23.93 -9.51
C ARG A 4 -11.91 -22.51 -9.15
N ARG A 5 -12.74 -22.39 -8.11
CA ARG A 5 -13.05 -21.10 -7.44
C ARG A 5 -12.51 -20.97 -6.00
N GLY A 6 -11.48 -21.73 -5.61
CA GLY A 6 -11.12 -21.83 -4.18
C GLY A 6 -9.63 -21.88 -3.82
N ARG A 7 -8.70 -21.37 -4.64
CA ARG A 7 -7.25 -21.51 -4.37
C ARG A 7 -6.41 -20.23 -4.27
N ALA A 8 -6.92 -19.06 -4.64
CA ALA A 8 -6.15 -17.82 -4.59
C ALA A 8 -6.37 -17.06 -3.27
N GLY A 9 -5.29 -16.47 -2.72
CA GLY A 9 -5.38 -15.46 -1.66
C GLY A 9 -6.39 -14.40 -2.08
N ARG A 10 -7.39 -14.15 -1.21
CA ARG A 10 -8.65 -13.56 -1.67
C ARG A 10 -8.45 -12.14 -2.17
N ALA A 11 -7.49 -11.37 -1.66
CA ALA A 11 -7.21 -9.98 -2.05
C ALA A 11 -7.01 -9.73 -3.57
N SER A 12 -6.80 -10.79 -4.36
CA SER A 12 -6.58 -10.72 -5.82
C SER A 12 -7.76 -11.24 -6.67
N ALA A 13 -8.87 -11.69 -6.06
CA ALA A 13 -9.80 -12.63 -6.71
C ALA A 13 -11.28 -12.18 -6.78
N THR A 14 -11.56 -10.90 -7.06
CA THR A 14 -12.88 -10.51 -7.60
C THR A 14 -12.77 -10.04 -9.06
N PRO A 15 -13.39 -10.75 -10.03
CA PRO A 15 -13.10 -10.62 -11.46
C PRO A 15 -13.91 -9.50 -12.14
N ARG A 16 -14.03 -8.33 -11.50
CA ARG A 16 -14.54 -7.13 -12.17
C ARG A 16 -13.43 -6.12 -12.34
N HIS A 17 -12.62 -6.32 -13.39
CA HIS A 17 -12.19 -5.29 -14.36
C HIS A 17 -12.24 -3.83 -13.87
N ARG A 18 -11.58 -3.51 -12.76
CA ARG A 18 -11.45 -2.13 -12.27
C ARG A 18 -10.08 -1.95 -11.64
N LEU A 19 -9.49 -0.79 -11.93
CA LEU A 19 -8.32 -0.28 -11.22
C LEU A 19 -8.62 -0.14 -9.73
N LEU A 20 -7.88 -0.87 -8.88
CA LEU A 20 -8.05 -0.84 -7.42
C LEU A 20 -7.30 0.34 -6.81
N TYR A 21 -6.04 0.50 -7.19
CA TYR A 21 -5.12 1.50 -6.64
C TYR A 21 -4.54 2.37 -7.75
N GLY A 22 -4.75 3.68 -7.63
CA GLY A 22 -4.12 4.68 -8.48
C GLY A 22 -2.74 5.11 -7.99
N TRP A 23 -2.48 4.96 -6.68
CA TRP A 23 -1.19 5.19 -6.03
C TRP A 23 -0.72 3.97 -5.26
N ASP A 24 0.61 3.82 -5.16
CA ASP A 24 1.23 2.92 -4.20
C ASP A 24 1.23 3.55 -2.81
N ILE A 25 1.16 2.68 -1.80
CA ILE A 25 1.18 3.01 -0.37
C ILE A 25 2.36 2.33 0.33
N GLU A 26 3.33 1.85 -0.44
CA GLU A 26 4.58 1.27 -0.01
C GLU A 26 5.67 2.34 -0.06
N ASP A 27 6.32 2.60 1.07
CA ASP A 27 7.51 3.42 1.10
C ASP A 27 8.70 2.65 0.56
N GLU A 28 9.16 3.06 -0.63
CA GLU A 28 10.29 2.50 -1.36
C GLU A 28 11.58 2.53 -0.54
N GLN A 29 11.70 3.46 0.41
CA GLN A 29 12.92 3.60 1.21
C GLN A 29 13.19 2.36 2.07
N ILE A 30 12.14 1.62 2.44
CA ILE A 30 12.29 0.37 3.20
C ILE A 30 12.95 -0.70 2.32
N GLU A 31 12.43 -0.92 1.10
CA GLU A 31 13.06 -1.84 0.16
C GLU A 31 14.49 -1.41 -0.19
N LEU A 32 14.69 -0.16 -0.59
CA LEU A 32 15.98 0.34 -1.05
C LEU A 32 17.06 0.25 0.04
N ALA A 33 16.68 0.28 1.32
CA ALA A 33 17.61 0.09 2.43
C ALA A 33 17.92 -1.40 2.73
N LEU A 34 17.03 -2.32 2.36
CA LEU A 34 17.12 -3.74 2.70
C LEU A 34 17.63 -4.62 1.55
N LEU A 35 17.44 -4.17 0.31
CA LEU A 35 17.81 -4.90 -0.89
C LEU A 35 19.30 -4.77 -1.20
N PRO A 36 20.01 -5.88 -1.49
CA PRO A 36 21.34 -5.81 -2.08
C PRO A 36 21.32 -5.04 -3.42
N PRO A 37 22.39 -4.31 -3.78
CA PRO A 37 22.48 -3.65 -5.08
C PRO A 37 22.29 -4.63 -6.24
N SER A 38 21.62 -4.18 -7.30
CA SER A 38 21.39 -4.97 -8.52
C SER A 38 20.65 -6.30 -8.31
N SER A 39 19.87 -6.43 -7.23
CA SER A 39 19.02 -7.60 -7.01
C SER A 39 17.94 -7.81 -8.08
N ARG A 40 17.62 -9.07 -8.34
CA ARG A 40 16.38 -9.50 -9.01
C ARG A 40 15.25 -9.64 -7.99
N VAL A 41 14.25 -8.78 -8.09
CA VAL A 41 13.21 -8.60 -7.06
C VAL A 41 11.84 -8.95 -7.60
N LEU A 42 11.13 -9.86 -6.93
CA LEU A 42 9.70 -10.02 -7.14
C LEU A 42 8.94 -8.99 -6.29
N ALA A 43 8.07 -8.20 -6.92
CA ALA A 43 7.26 -7.20 -6.24
C ALA A 43 5.78 -7.33 -6.63
N ALA A 44 4.87 -7.12 -5.66
CA ALA A 44 3.45 -7.00 -5.97
C ALA A 44 3.20 -5.77 -6.86
N ALA A 45 2.50 -5.95 -7.98
CA ALA A 45 2.15 -4.86 -8.88
C ALA A 45 0.94 -4.09 -8.36
N GLY A 46 1.21 -3.02 -7.60
CA GLY A 46 0.24 -1.99 -7.23
C GLY A 46 -0.02 -1.00 -8.37
N ALA A 47 0.06 0.30 -8.09
CA ALA A 47 -0.01 1.38 -9.07
C ALA A 47 1.26 1.52 -9.93
N GLY A 48 2.38 0.91 -9.54
CA GLY A 48 3.60 0.82 -10.35
C GLY A 48 4.72 1.77 -9.94
N GLU A 49 4.55 2.55 -8.86
CA GLU A 49 5.57 3.48 -8.38
C GLU A 49 6.67 2.76 -7.60
N LEU A 50 6.33 1.78 -6.76
CA LEU A 50 7.33 0.97 -6.04
C LEU A 50 8.25 0.26 -7.03
N ILE A 51 7.67 -0.46 -7.99
CA ILE A 51 8.45 -1.19 -9.01
C ILE A 51 9.29 -0.26 -9.89
N ALA A 52 8.80 0.95 -10.16
CA ALA A 52 9.58 1.96 -10.88
C ALA A 52 10.71 2.55 -10.03
N HIS A 53 10.52 2.77 -8.73
CA HIS A 53 11.59 3.15 -7.81
C HIS A 53 12.68 2.08 -7.74
N LEU A 54 12.30 0.81 -7.62
CA LEU A 54 13.24 -0.30 -7.59
C LEU A 54 14.02 -0.43 -8.91
N ALA A 55 13.33 -0.37 -10.05
CA ALA A 55 13.96 -0.42 -11.36
C ALA A 55 14.89 0.78 -11.60
N ALA A 56 14.49 1.99 -11.20
CA ALA A 56 15.32 3.20 -11.29
C ALA A 56 16.57 3.13 -10.38
N ALA A 57 16.54 2.33 -9.32
CA ALA A 57 17.69 2.05 -8.46
C ALA A 57 18.63 0.95 -9.02
N GLY A 58 18.32 0.39 -10.19
CA GLY A 58 19.15 -0.61 -10.87
C GLY A 58 18.80 -2.07 -10.56
N HIS A 59 17.67 -2.33 -9.92
CA HIS A 59 17.17 -3.69 -9.70
C HIS A 59 16.45 -4.24 -10.94
N GLU A 60 16.57 -5.54 -11.19
CA GLU A 60 15.72 -6.25 -12.16
C GLU A 60 14.40 -6.60 -11.46
N VAL A 61 13.28 -6.04 -11.92
CA VAL A 61 12.01 -6.18 -11.20
C VAL A 61 11.06 -7.11 -11.95
N VAL A 62 10.50 -8.09 -11.25
CA VAL A 62 9.35 -8.86 -11.69
C VAL A 62 8.12 -8.38 -10.93
N ALA A 63 7.22 -7.70 -11.63
CA ALA A 63 5.98 -7.17 -11.09
C ALA A 63 4.84 -8.19 -11.28
N VAL A 64 4.20 -8.63 -10.19
CA VAL A 64 3.17 -9.70 -10.23
C VAL A 64 1.83 -9.23 -9.65
N THR A 65 0.74 -9.51 -10.34
CA THR A 65 -0.62 -9.37 -9.81
C THR A 65 -1.62 -10.21 -10.59
N ALA A 66 -2.68 -10.67 -9.91
CA ALA A 66 -3.76 -11.40 -10.57
C ALA A 66 -4.76 -10.48 -11.30
N ASN A 67 -4.69 -9.16 -11.07
CA ASN A 67 -5.57 -8.17 -11.69
C ASN A 67 -4.94 -7.62 -12.97
N ARG A 68 -5.48 -8.01 -14.13
CA ARG A 68 -4.99 -7.55 -15.45
C ARG A 68 -5.01 -6.03 -15.59
N GLU A 69 -6.07 -5.35 -15.14
CA GLU A 69 -6.13 -3.89 -15.28
C GLU A 69 -5.11 -3.18 -14.40
N GLN A 70 -4.89 -3.71 -13.18
CA GLN A 70 -3.85 -3.19 -12.31
C GLN A 70 -2.46 -3.42 -12.92
N LEU A 71 -2.20 -4.58 -13.53
CA LEU A 71 -0.93 -4.89 -14.19
C LEU A 71 -0.69 -3.96 -15.40
N GLU A 72 -1.70 -3.75 -16.23
CA GLU A 72 -1.62 -2.86 -17.39
C GLU A 72 -1.46 -1.39 -16.97
N TYR A 73 -2.16 -0.97 -15.91
CA TYR A 73 -1.99 0.38 -15.35
C TYR A 73 -0.59 0.56 -14.77
N ALA A 74 -0.10 -0.39 -13.97
CA ALA A 74 1.25 -0.36 -13.42
C ALA A 74 2.30 -0.21 -14.52
N ARG A 75 2.16 -0.97 -15.62
CA ARG A 75 3.02 -0.85 -16.81
C ARG A 75 3.00 0.55 -17.42
N ARG A 76 1.81 1.12 -17.66
CA ARG A 76 1.71 2.48 -18.22
C ARG A 76 2.31 3.51 -17.26
N ARG A 77 1.98 3.40 -15.97
CA ARG A 77 2.36 4.35 -14.93
C ARG A 77 3.87 4.36 -14.69
N SER A 78 4.50 3.18 -14.60
CA SER A 78 5.96 3.06 -14.45
C SER A 78 6.72 3.61 -15.66
N SER A 79 6.10 3.67 -16.83
CA SER A 79 6.66 4.27 -18.04
C SER A 79 6.32 5.77 -18.21
N GLY A 80 5.87 6.45 -17.14
CA GLY A 80 5.55 7.88 -17.16
C GLY A 80 4.12 8.21 -17.57
N GLY A 81 3.23 7.21 -17.64
CA GLY A 81 1.81 7.41 -17.86
C GLY A 81 1.14 8.26 -16.77
N PRO A 82 -0.03 8.86 -17.07
CA PRO A 82 -0.74 9.71 -16.13
C PRO A 82 -1.32 8.91 -14.96
N PHE A 83 -1.60 9.60 -13.86
CA PHE A 83 -2.36 9.05 -12.76
C PHE A 83 -3.83 8.81 -13.17
N GLU A 84 -4.33 7.62 -12.83
CA GLU A 84 -5.75 7.27 -12.93
C GLU A 84 -6.25 6.88 -11.53
N ALA A 85 -7.36 7.47 -11.08
CA ALA A 85 -7.92 7.16 -9.77
C ALA A 85 -8.47 5.72 -9.75
N GLY A 86 -8.02 4.91 -8.80
CA GLY A 86 -8.57 3.61 -8.50
C GLY A 86 -9.80 3.68 -7.59
N SER A 87 -10.33 2.51 -7.23
CA SER A 87 -11.46 2.41 -6.31
C SER A 87 -11.14 2.95 -4.92
N VAL A 88 -9.90 2.79 -4.44
CA VAL A 88 -9.46 3.37 -3.16
C VAL A 88 -9.45 4.90 -3.22
N GLU A 89 -8.86 5.50 -4.27
CA GLU A 89 -8.77 6.96 -4.36
C GLU A 89 -10.16 7.59 -4.49
N ARG A 90 -11.08 6.97 -5.25
CA ARG A 90 -12.47 7.42 -5.33
C ARG A 90 -13.18 7.38 -3.98
N MET A 91 -12.98 6.32 -3.20
CA MET A 91 -13.54 6.19 -1.85
C MET A 91 -12.98 7.26 -0.91
N LEU A 92 -11.65 7.42 -0.87
CA LEU A 92 -10.98 8.43 -0.05
C LEU A 92 -11.39 9.85 -0.46
N ASP A 93 -11.58 10.11 -1.75
CA ASP A 93 -12.01 11.42 -2.25
C ASP A 93 -13.46 11.75 -1.85
N ALA A 94 -14.36 10.75 -1.85
CA ALA A 94 -15.69 10.90 -1.28
C ALA A 94 -15.64 11.23 0.23
N GLY A 95 -14.82 10.51 1.00
CA GLY A 95 -14.59 10.79 2.42
C GLY A 95 -14.05 12.21 2.65
N ARG A 96 -13.04 12.63 1.87
CA ARG A 96 -12.49 14.00 1.91
C ARG A 96 -13.54 15.07 1.57
N ARG A 97 -14.46 14.81 0.63
CA ARG A 97 -15.57 15.72 0.33
C ARG A 97 -16.54 15.85 1.51
N LEU A 98 -16.95 14.73 2.11
CA LEU A 98 -17.85 14.71 3.26
C LEU A 98 -17.26 15.50 4.43
N ILE A 99 -15.99 15.26 4.78
CA ILE A 99 -15.38 15.95 5.91
C ILE A 99 -15.12 17.43 5.65
N ARG A 100 -14.78 17.81 4.41
CA ARG A 100 -14.64 19.22 4.01
C ARG A 100 -15.96 19.98 4.15
N ALA A 101 -17.08 19.35 3.83
CA ALA A 101 -18.41 19.94 3.99
C ALA A 101 -18.81 20.05 5.46
N ALA A 102 -18.41 19.09 6.29
CA ALA A 102 -18.83 19.01 7.69
C ALA A 102 -17.85 19.62 8.71
N SER A 103 -16.64 20.04 8.29
CA SER A 103 -15.62 20.58 9.20
C SER A 103 -14.77 21.67 8.53
N PRO A 104 -14.81 22.93 9.02
CA PRO A 104 -13.95 24.00 8.53
C PRO A 104 -12.46 23.71 8.71
N ALA A 105 -12.09 22.89 9.70
CA ALA A 105 -10.71 22.44 9.93
C ALA A 105 -10.14 21.72 8.69
N TRP A 106 -11.00 21.03 7.95
CA TRP A 106 -10.63 20.22 6.79
C TRP A 106 -10.66 20.95 5.45
N SER A 107 -10.86 22.27 5.44
CA SER A 107 -10.73 23.07 4.21
C SER A 107 -9.38 22.81 3.52
N ARG A 108 -9.37 22.85 2.18
CA ARG A 108 -8.16 22.57 1.37
C ARG A 108 -6.95 23.38 1.84
N ARG A 109 -7.15 24.67 2.12
CA ARG A 109 -6.11 25.57 2.63
C ARG A 109 -5.50 25.10 3.95
N ARG A 110 -6.32 24.63 4.90
CA ARG A 110 -5.84 24.19 6.22
C ARG A 110 -5.15 22.83 6.15
N VAL A 111 -5.68 21.90 5.37
CA VAL A 111 -5.02 20.59 5.16
C VAL A 111 -3.65 20.79 4.50
N ARG A 112 -3.56 21.60 3.44
CA ARG A 112 -2.27 21.94 2.83
C ARG A 112 -1.34 22.69 3.80
N GLY A 113 -1.88 23.58 4.62
CA GLY A 113 -1.10 24.30 5.65
C GLY A 113 -0.52 23.36 6.71
N LEU A 114 -1.29 22.35 7.14
CA LEU A 114 -0.79 21.28 8.01
C LEU A 114 0.35 20.52 7.34
N LEU A 115 0.14 20.08 6.09
CA LEU A 115 1.09 19.25 5.35
C LEU A 115 2.36 20.00 4.92
N ALA A 116 2.30 21.33 4.82
CA ALA A 116 3.46 22.19 4.53
C ALA A 116 4.31 22.51 5.77
N ASP A 117 3.87 22.17 6.99
CA ASP A 117 4.68 22.36 8.20
C ASP A 117 5.74 21.26 8.31
N ALA A 118 7.02 21.67 8.27
CA ALA A 118 8.15 20.76 8.34
C ALA A 118 8.38 20.13 9.72
N SER A 119 7.71 20.62 10.78
CA SER A 119 7.90 20.09 12.14
C SER A 119 6.87 19.01 12.47
N PRO A 120 7.28 17.72 12.60
CA PRO A 120 6.36 16.64 12.95
C PRO A 120 5.63 16.89 14.27
N ALA A 121 6.32 17.44 15.28
CA ALA A 121 5.72 17.78 16.56
C ALA A 121 4.58 18.83 16.43
N ARG A 122 4.77 19.87 15.62
CA ARG A 122 3.71 20.86 15.37
C ARG A 122 2.57 20.27 14.54
N VAL A 123 2.88 19.43 13.54
CA VAL A 123 1.87 18.72 12.76
C VAL A 123 1.02 17.84 13.64
N GLN A 124 1.63 16.99 14.49
CA GLN A 124 0.91 16.12 15.42
C GLN A 124 0.07 16.93 16.42
N HIS A 125 0.63 18.01 16.97
CA HIS A 125 -0.13 18.89 17.86
C HIS A 125 -1.36 19.49 17.15
N GLN A 126 -1.19 20.03 15.94
CA GLN A 126 -2.30 20.56 15.14
C GLN A 126 -3.31 19.48 14.75
N TRP A 127 -2.84 18.27 14.43
CA TRP A 127 -3.66 17.11 14.12
C TRP A 127 -4.61 16.81 15.28
N ARG A 128 -4.08 16.60 16.49
CA ARG A 128 -4.85 16.33 17.71
C ARG A 128 -5.82 17.46 18.05
N GLN A 129 -5.39 18.71 17.92
CA GLN A 129 -6.17 19.87 18.32
C GLN A 129 -7.29 20.22 17.33
N ARG A 130 -7.11 19.95 16.03
CA ARG A 130 -7.98 20.51 14.98
C ARG A 130 -8.55 19.47 14.02
N PHE A 131 -7.77 18.46 13.63
CA PHE A 131 -8.14 17.54 12.55
C PHE A 131 -8.75 16.23 13.05
N ASP A 132 -8.22 15.65 14.13
CA ASP A 132 -8.74 14.44 14.80
C ASP A 132 -9.96 14.76 15.70
N ASN A 133 -10.98 15.35 15.08
CA ASN A 133 -12.20 15.76 15.74
C ASN A 133 -13.32 14.70 15.58
N ARG A 134 -14.48 14.93 16.21
CA ARG A 134 -15.63 14.01 16.12
C ARG A 134 -16.11 13.82 14.68
N THR A 135 -16.11 14.88 13.88
CA THR A 135 -16.49 14.81 12.46
C THR A 135 -15.56 13.90 11.68
N PHE A 136 -14.24 14.02 11.88
CA PHE A 136 -13.27 13.12 11.26
C PHE A 136 -13.52 11.66 11.62
N ARG A 137 -13.67 11.37 12.91
CA ARG A 137 -13.96 10.02 13.40
C ARG A 137 -15.22 9.45 12.75
N ASN A 138 -16.31 10.22 12.70
CA ASN A 138 -17.57 9.77 12.12
C ASN A 138 -17.46 9.52 10.61
N VAL A 139 -16.78 10.40 9.86
CA VAL A 139 -16.59 10.24 8.41
C VAL A 139 -15.68 9.04 8.13
N LEU A 140 -14.60 8.87 8.90
CA LEU A 140 -13.68 7.74 8.74
C LEU A 140 -14.42 6.41 9.01
N HIS A 141 -15.20 6.34 10.09
CA HIS A 141 -16.07 5.18 10.37
C HIS A 141 -17.08 4.94 9.26
N ALA A 142 -17.79 5.96 8.76
CA ALA A 142 -18.75 5.80 7.68
C ALA A 142 -18.13 5.35 6.34
N THR A 143 -16.87 5.74 6.09
CA THR A 143 -16.15 5.44 4.84
C THR A 143 -15.48 4.06 4.88
N MET A 144 -14.97 3.63 6.05
CA MET A 144 -14.11 2.45 6.17
C MET A 144 -14.71 1.29 6.99
N ALA A 145 -15.84 1.48 7.68
CA ALA A 145 -16.47 0.39 8.41
C ALA A 145 -17.02 -0.68 7.44
N PRO A 146 -16.91 -1.98 7.79
CA PRO A 146 -17.41 -3.08 6.96
C PRO A 146 -18.91 -3.01 6.57
N ALA A 147 -19.70 -2.21 7.29
CA ALA A 147 -21.13 -2.00 7.05
C ALA A 147 -21.50 -0.57 6.58
N GLY A 148 -20.52 0.29 6.27
CA GLY A 148 -20.78 1.63 5.73
C GLY A 148 -21.23 1.57 4.26
N MET A 149 -22.22 2.40 3.87
CA MET A 149 -22.76 2.42 2.49
C MET A 149 -21.70 2.62 1.40
N LEU A 150 -20.65 3.40 1.67
CA LEU A 150 -19.55 3.66 0.73
C LEU A 150 -18.57 2.49 0.66
N ALA A 151 -18.22 1.90 1.82
CA ALA A 151 -17.44 0.67 1.88
C ALA A 151 -18.17 -0.44 1.14
N ALA A 152 -19.48 -0.65 1.34
CA ALA A 152 -20.25 -1.70 0.65
C ALA A 152 -20.31 -1.55 -0.89
N ALA A 153 -20.29 -0.32 -1.41
CA ALA A 153 -20.26 -0.04 -2.85
C ALA A 153 -18.89 -0.34 -3.49
N VAL A 154 -17.81 -0.19 -2.71
CA VAL A 154 -16.41 -0.43 -3.10
C VAL A 154 -15.98 -1.88 -2.77
N GLN A 155 -16.50 -2.47 -1.69
CA GLN A 155 -16.24 -3.83 -1.19
C GLN A 155 -16.79 -4.94 -2.10
N ARG A 156 -17.60 -4.62 -3.11
CA ARG A 156 -17.83 -5.58 -4.20
C ARG A 156 -16.54 -5.93 -4.95
N ASP A 157 -15.54 -5.06 -4.87
CA ASP A 157 -14.22 -5.20 -5.50
C ASP A 157 -13.10 -5.45 -4.45
N PHE A 158 -13.41 -5.39 -3.14
CA PHE A 158 -12.48 -5.72 -2.06
C PHE A 158 -12.96 -6.94 -1.29
N SER A 159 -12.21 -8.02 -1.42
CA SER A 159 -12.42 -9.27 -0.70
C SER A 159 -11.61 -9.38 0.59
N THR A 160 -10.96 -8.29 1.02
CA THR A 160 -10.16 -8.25 2.25
C THR A 160 -11.05 -7.88 3.44
N ALA A 161 -11.08 -8.75 4.45
CA ALA A 161 -11.63 -8.40 5.75
C ALA A 161 -10.66 -7.40 6.40
N LEU A 162 -11.07 -6.13 6.48
CA LEU A 162 -10.35 -5.15 7.30
C LEU A 162 -10.36 -5.63 8.76
N PRO A 163 -9.26 -5.49 9.52
CA PRO A 163 -9.22 -5.87 10.92
C PRO A 163 -10.38 -5.27 11.73
N ALA A 164 -10.78 -5.95 12.81
CA ALA A 164 -11.67 -5.32 13.78
C ALA A 164 -11.07 -3.99 14.28
N HIS A 165 -11.90 -2.96 14.46
CA HIS A 165 -11.46 -1.62 14.87
C HIS A 165 -10.46 -0.94 13.91
N PHE A 166 -10.35 -1.39 12.65
CA PHE A 166 -9.40 -0.84 11.68
C PHE A 166 -9.41 0.69 11.60
N THR A 167 -10.59 1.31 11.66
CA THR A 167 -10.75 2.76 11.69
C THR A 167 -9.98 3.42 12.84
N ASP A 168 -10.14 2.90 14.05
CA ASP A 168 -9.49 3.45 15.25
C ASP A 168 -7.98 3.16 15.23
N THR A 169 -7.58 2.00 14.70
CA THR A 169 -6.18 1.65 14.48
C THR A 169 -5.50 2.58 13.49
N VAL A 170 -6.10 2.82 12.31
CA VAL A 170 -5.57 3.75 11.30
C VAL A 170 -5.48 5.16 11.88
N ARG A 171 -6.50 5.60 12.63
CA ARG A 171 -6.48 6.91 13.30
C ARG A 171 -5.33 7.04 14.31
N ALA A 172 -5.10 6.03 15.14
CA ALA A 172 -4.00 6.02 16.09
C ALA A 172 -2.63 6.05 15.38
N ARG A 173 -2.48 5.29 14.28
CA ARG A 173 -1.26 5.32 13.47
C ARG A 173 -1.01 6.68 12.83
N LEU A 174 -2.06 7.31 12.29
CA LEU A 174 -1.95 8.67 11.74
C LEU A 174 -1.46 9.66 12.79
N ASP A 175 -2.05 9.63 13.99
CA ASP A 175 -1.63 10.51 15.07
C ASP A 175 -0.14 10.32 15.42
N VAL A 176 0.28 9.08 15.64
CA VAL A 176 1.68 8.77 15.99
C VAL A 176 2.62 9.17 14.86
N ARG A 177 2.36 8.74 13.62
CA ARG A 177 3.31 8.83 12.51
C ARG A 177 3.39 10.20 11.85
N LEU A 178 2.34 11.02 11.95
CA LEU A 178 2.45 12.45 11.66
C LEU A 178 3.41 13.16 12.64
N GLY A 179 3.61 12.61 13.83
CA GLY A 179 4.59 13.06 14.81
C GLY A 179 6.02 12.55 14.59
N ILE A 180 6.21 11.63 13.66
CA ILE A 180 7.51 11.04 13.31
C ILE A 180 8.01 11.65 11.99
N HIS A 181 7.14 11.68 10.97
CA HIS A 181 7.54 11.98 9.59
C HIS A 181 7.26 13.44 9.21
N PRO A 182 8.27 14.18 8.69
CA PRO A 182 8.04 15.50 8.13
C PRO A 182 7.03 15.47 6.98
N SER A 183 5.97 16.27 7.09
CA SER A 183 4.87 16.25 6.12
C SER A 183 5.20 16.83 4.73
N PRO A 184 6.05 17.86 4.55
CA PRO A 184 6.22 18.49 3.23
C PRO A 184 6.68 17.53 2.13
N GLY A 185 7.56 16.59 2.47
CA GLY A 185 8.05 15.56 1.55
C GLY A 185 7.36 14.20 1.69
N ASN A 186 6.44 14.03 2.64
CA ASN A 186 5.74 12.75 2.83
C ASN A 186 4.56 12.65 1.86
N ARG A 187 4.81 12.09 0.67
CA ARG A 187 3.77 11.95 -0.37
C ARG A 187 2.55 11.17 0.08
N PHE A 188 2.71 10.21 0.97
CA PHE A 188 1.59 9.40 1.45
C PHE A 188 0.65 10.20 2.33
N ALA A 189 1.19 11.08 3.19
CA ALA A 189 0.38 12.01 3.98
C ALA A 189 -0.44 12.95 3.08
N TRP A 190 0.18 13.48 2.01
CA TRP A 190 -0.49 14.33 1.03
C TRP A 190 -1.60 13.58 0.27
N ARG A 191 -1.31 12.39 -0.25
CA ARG A 191 -2.28 11.56 -0.97
C ARG A 191 -3.47 11.16 -0.10
N LEU A 192 -3.20 10.80 1.15
CA LEU A 192 -4.24 10.40 2.08
C LEU A 192 -5.13 11.58 2.50
N LEU A 193 -4.52 12.67 2.98
CA LEU A 193 -5.25 13.78 3.62
C LEU A 193 -5.73 14.84 2.61
N ALA A 194 -4.90 15.20 1.64
CA ALA A 194 -5.22 16.21 0.63
C ALA A 194 -5.83 15.61 -0.66
N GLY A 195 -5.42 14.38 -1.02
CA GLY A 195 -5.83 13.74 -2.27
C GLY A 195 -5.01 14.20 -3.47
N GLU A 196 -3.73 14.52 -3.26
CA GLU A 196 -2.79 15.00 -4.26
C GLU A 196 -1.36 14.66 -3.85
N ASP A 197 -0.41 14.74 -4.79
CA ASP A 197 1.01 14.64 -4.50
C ASP A 197 1.55 15.94 -3.85
N PRO A 198 2.65 15.86 -3.09
CA PRO A 198 3.30 17.05 -2.56
C PRO A 198 3.83 17.92 -3.70
N PRO A 199 3.91 19.25 -3.51
CA PRO A 199 4.44 20.15 -4.52
C PRO A 199 5.83 19.72 -5.01
N GLY A 200 5.99 19.60 -6.33
CA GLY A 200 7.25 19.24 -6.96
C GLY A 200 7.58 17.74 -6.98
N TYR A 201 6.76 16.89 -6.35
CA TYR A 201 6.94 15.45 -6.49
C TYR A 201 6.70 15.00 -7.92
N GLN A 202 7.64 14.21 -8.42
CA GLN A 202 7.53 13.51 -9.69
C GLN A 202 7.69 12.02 -9.40
N PRO A 203 6.73 11.19 -9.82
CA PRO A 203 6.86 9.75 -9.77
C PRO A 203 8.08 9.29 -10.59
N PRO A 204 8.78 8.23 -10.15
CA PRO A 204 9.88 7.67 -10.92
C PRO A 204 9.38 7.12 -12.26
N VAL A 205 10.22 7.22 -13.28
CA VAL A 205 10.02 6.52 -14.56
C VAL A 205 11.06 5.41 -14.61
N ALA A 206 10.59 4.17 -14.76
CA ALA A 206 11.44 3.01 -14.89
C ALA A 206 12.23 3.08 -16.22
N PRO A 207 13.49 2.62 -16.23
CA PRO A 207 14.20 2.37 -17.49
C PRO A 207 13.40 1.40 -18.38
N ALA A 208 13.53 1.55 -19.70
CA ALA A 208 12.90 0.63 -20.64
C ALA A 208 13.33 -0.81 -20.35
N ASP A 209 12.38 -1.73 -20.40
CA ASP A 209 12.58 -3.18 -20.22
C ASP A 209 13.17 -3.62 -18.87
N ALA A 210 13.29 -2.73 -17.88
CA ALA A 210 13.78 -3.07 -16.54
C ALA A 210 12.74 -3.80 -15.65
N ILE A 211 11.50 -3.90 -16.13
CA ILE A 211 10.39 -4.51 -15.40
C ILE A 211 9.72 -5.58 -16.26
N GLU A 212 9.76 -6.83 -15.78
CA GLU A 212 8.95 -7.93 -16.28
C GLU A 212 7.58 -7.89 -15.58
N PHE A 213 6.48 -7.97 -16.34
CA PHE A 213 5.12 -7.94 -15.79
C PHE A 213 4.44 -9.30 -15.96
N VAL A 214 4.04 -9.91 -14.85
CA VAL A 214 3.47 -11.25 -14.80
C VAL A 214 2.02 -11.20 -14.31
N LEU A 215 1.10 -11.68 -15.15
CA LEU A 215 -0.31 -11.83 -14.79
C LEU A 215 -0.53 -13.18 -14.07
N ALA A 216 -0.32 -13.18 -12.76
CA ALA A 216 -0.56 -14.32 -11.88
C ALA A 216 -0.82 -13.83 -10.45
N ASP A 217 -1.52 -14.63 -9.63
CA ASP A 217 -1.46 -14.37 -8.19
C ASP A 217 -0.06 -14.74 -7.65
N ALA A 218 0.40 -14.01 -6.62
CA ALA A 218 1.74 -14.13 -6.10
C ALA A 218 2.09 -15.56 -5.63
N LEU A 219 1.12 -16.27 -5.03
CA LEU A 219 1.35 -17.64 -4.56
C LEU A 219 1.57 -18.59 -5.73
N THR A 220 0.68 -18.56 -6.73
CA THR A 220 0.81 -19.39 -7.93
C THR A 220 2.13 -19.12 -8.66
N HIS A 221 2.53 -17.86 -8.79
CA HIS A 221 3.80 -17.48 -9.40
C HIS A 221 5.00 -18.06 -8.62
N LEU A 222 5.06 -17.82 -7.30
CA LEU A 222 6.13 -18.30 -6.43
C LEU A 222 6.22 -19.84 -6.37
N GLU A 223 5.09 -20.54 -6.47
CA GLU A 223 5.06 -22.01 -6.56
C GLU A 223 5.58 -22.51 -7.93
N SER A 224 5.48 -21.72 -8.99
CA SER A 224 5.85 -22.11 -10.36
C SER A 224 7.32 -21.94 -10.72
N VAL A 225 8.02 -20.97 -10.10
CA VAL A 225 9.43 -20.67 -10.42
C VAL A 225 10.41 -21.71 -9.87
N ALA A 226 11.66 -21.69 -10.30
CA ALA A 226 12.70 -22.52 -9.67
C ALA A 226 13.03 -21.99 -8.25
N PRO A 227 13.57 -22.82 -7.34
CA PRO A 227 14.16 -22.32 -6.11
C PRO A 227 15.24 -21.27 -6.40
N ALA A 228 15.42 -20.29 -5.50
CA ALA A 228 16.43 -19.23 -5.64
C ALA A 228 16.37 -18.45 -6.98
N SER A 229 15.17 -18.25 -7.53
CA SER A 229 14.95 -17.43 -8.73
C SER A 229 15.02 -15.92 -8.47
N TYR A 230 14.95 -15.49 -7.21
CA TYR A 230 14.93 -14.10 -6.80
C TYR A 230 15.97 -13.82 -5.72
N ASP A 231 16.58 -12.65 -5.73
CA ASP A 231 17.41 -12.18 -4.62
C ASP A 231 16.56 -11.67 -3.46
N ALA A 232 15.34 -11.20 -3.78
CA ALA A 232 14.38 -10.72 -2.79
C ALA A 232 12.94 -10.79 -3.28
N VAL A 233 12.01 -10.80 -2.33
CA VAL A 233 10.56 -10.73 -2.56
C VAL A 233 9.98 -9.63 -1.69
N THR A 234 9.17 -8.73 -2.25
CA THR A 234 8.38 -7.75 -1.50
C THR A 234 6.89 -7.88 -1.83
N LEU A 235 6.07 -8.10 -0.79
CA LEU A 235 4.63 -8.33 -0.92
C LEU A 235 3.85 -7.47 0.08
N SER A 236 2.93 -6.66 -0.41
CA SER A 236 2.08 -5.81 0.42
C SER A 236 0.62 -6.22 0.30
N ASN A 237 -0.10 -6.32 1.43
CA ASN A 237 -1.54 -6.60 1.47
C ASN A 237 -1.95 -7.92 0.76
N VAL A 238 -1.02 -8.84 0.55
CA VAL A 238 -1.33 -10.17 -0.04
C VAL A 238 -1.84 -11.14 1.04
N ALA A 239 -1.32 -11.02 2.26
CA ALA A 239 -1.68 -11.87 3.38
C ALA A 239 -2.93 -11.38 4.16
N ASP A 240 -3.27 -10.09 4.05
CA ASP A 240 -4.38 -9.50 4.80
C ASP A 240 -5.73 -10.11 4.38
N GLY A 241 -6.55 -10.47 5.37
CA GLY A 241 -7.88 -11.08 5.15
C GLY A 241 -7.86 -12.45 4.46
N THR A 242 -6.68 -13.08 4.32
CA THR A 242 -6.50 -14.40 3.72
C THR A 242 -6.49 -15.50 4.80
N ARG A 243 -6.83 -16.74 4.41
CA ARG A 243 -6.80 -17.89 5.31
C ARG A 243 -5.37 -18.19 5.77
N ALA A 244 -5.21 -18.61 7.03
CA ALA A 244 -3.91 -18.92 7.63
C ALA A 244 -3.08 -19.94 6.83
N ASP A 245 -3.73 -20.99 6.31
CA ASP A 245 -3.03 -22.02 5.51
C ASP A 245 -2.47 -21.48 4.19
N VAL A 246 -3.15 -20.50 3.58
CA VAL A 246 -2.68 -19.84 2.35
C VAL A 246 -1.52 -18.89 2.67
N VAL A 247 -1.58 -18.17 3.81
CA VAL A 247 -0.48 -17.32 4.28
C VAL A 247 0.77 -18.16 4.57
N GLU A 248 0.62 -19.31 5.22
CA GLU A 248 1.74 -20.23 5.50
C GLU A 248 2.37 -20.75 4.20
N ARG A 249 1.52 -21.16 3.23
CA ARG A 249 1.98 -21.59 1.90
C ARG A 249 2.70 -20.48 1.15
N LEU A 250 2.18 -19.26 1.17
CA LEU A 250 2.82 -18.09 0.56
C LEU A 250 4.20 -17.84 1.18
N GLY A 251 4.30 -17.89 2.52
CA GLY A 251 5.59 -17.75 3.21
C GLY A 251 6.60 -18.84 2.81
N ARG A 252 6.17 -20.10 2.69
CA ARG A 252 7.04 -21.19 2.21
C ARG A 252 7.47 -20.99 0.76
N ALA A 253 6.54 -20.63 -0.12
CA ALA A 253 6.82 -20.43 -1.54
C ALA A 253 7.78 -19.25 -1.76
N ALA A 254 7.58 -18.14 -1.04
CA ALA A 254 8.47 -16.98 -1.06
C ALA A 254 9.89 -17.35 -0.59
N ARG A 255 10.03 -18.03 0.56
CA ARG A 255 11.34 -18.46 1.05
C ARG A 255 12.05 -19.45 0.12
N ARG A 256 11.31 -20.33 -0.55
CA ARG A 256 11.90 -21.25 -1.55
C ARG A 256 12.40 -20.49 -2.78
N ALA A 257 11.65 -19.50 -3.23
CA ALA A 257 11.94 -18.76 -4.45
C ALA A 257 13.09 -17.75 -4.27
N VAL A 258 13.40 -17.35 -3.03
CA VAL A 258 14.48 -16.41 -2.72
C VAL A 258 15.80 -17.16 -2.47
N VAL A 259 16.93 -16.57 -2.87
CA VAL A 259 18.28 -17.06 -2.55
C VAL A 259 18.46 -17.20 -1.03
N PRO A 260 19.28 -18.16 -0.54
CA PRO A 260 19.56 -18.24 0.89
C PRO A 260 20.07 -16.91 1.48
N GLY A 261 19.43 -16.41 2.54
CA GLY A 261 19.76 -15.14 3.18
C GLY A 261 19.13 -13.89 2.53
N GLY A 262 18.47 -14.04 1.37
CA GLY A 262 17.79 -12.96 0.68
C GLY A 262 16.50 -12.53 1.41
N PRO A 263 16.16 -11.23 1.41
CA PRO A 263 15.02 -10.75 2.19
C PRO A 263 13.67 -11.08 1.53
N VAL A 264 12.73 -11.56 2.36
CA VAL A 264 11.29 -11.58 2.07
C VAL A 264 10.64 -10.50 2.93
N ILE A 265 10.21 -9.40 2.30
CA ILE A 265 9.57 -8.24 2.91
C ILE A 265 8.06 -8.37 2.75
N VAL A 266 7.31 -8.35 3.85
CA VAL A 266 5.85 -8.46 3.83
C VAL A 266 5.23 -7.33 4.64
N ARG A 267 4.33 -6.56 4.02
CA ARG A 267 3.54 -5.53 4.70
C ARG A 267 2.12 -6.00 4.96
N SER A 268 1.64 -5.72 6.16
CA SER A 268 0.28 -6.03 6.59
C SER A 268 -0.35 -4.83 7.29
N PHE A 269 -1.67 -4.67 7.08
CA PHE A 269 -2.47 -3.73 7.85
C PHE A 269 -2.73 -4.19 9.29
N ALA A 270 -2.68 -5.50 9.55
CA ALA A 270 -2.88 -6.05 10.88
C ALA A 270 -1.80 -5.56 11.84
N ALA A 271 -2.19 -5.26 13.09
CA ALA A 271 -1.22 -4.99 14.13
C ALA A 271 -0.37 -6.23 14.39
N THR A 272 0.88 -6.02 14.78
CA THR A 272 1.83 -7.08 15.10
C THR A 272 2.37 -6.91 16.52
N THR A 273 2.64 -8.02 17.20
CA THR A 273 3.34 -8.02 18.49
C THR A 273 4.85 -8.10 18.32
N ASP A 274 5.34 -8.31 17.09
CA ASP A 274 6.77 -8.28 16.77
C ASP A 274 7.27 -6.83 16.81
N ALA A 275 8.09 -6.51 17.81
CA ALA A 275 8.63 -5.17 18.01
C ALA A 275 9.48 -4.69 16.82
N ARG A 276 10.20 -5.59 16.12
CA ARG A 276 11.02 -5.21 14.96
C ARG A 276 10.12 -4.87 13.77
N ALA A 277 9.11 -5.69 13.53
CA ALA A 277 8.17 -5.43 12.44
C ALA A 277 7.32 -4.17 12.69
N SER A 278 6.99 -3.88 13.95
CA SER A 278 6.35 -2.63 14.34
C SER A 278 7.26 -1.43 14.13
N ALA A 279 8.54 -1.51 14.53
CA ALA A 279 9.50 -0.43 14.34
C ALA A 279 9.69 -0.08 12.85
N LEU A 280 9.84 -1.08 11.98
CA LEU A 280 9.90 -0.86 10.53
C LEU A 280 8.61 -0.21 9.98
N ALA A 281 7.44 -0.59 10.50
CA ALA A 281 6.19 0.04 10.10
C ALA A 281 6.09 1.51 10.54
N ASP A 282 6.78 1.90 11.62
CA ASP A 282 6.87 3.29 12.06
C ASP A 282 7.89 4.10 11.26
N GLU A 283 8.94 3.46 10.72
CA GLU A 283 9.86 4.06 9.76
C GLU A 283 9.22 4.30 8.39
N ASP A 284 8.26 3.46 7.98
CA ASP A 284 7.53 3.61 6.71
C ASP A 284 6.62 4.86 6.72
N ARG A 285 6.81 5.74 5.73
CA ARG A 285 6.09 7.02 5.65
C ARG A 285 4.62 6.89 5.27
N SER A 286 4.10 5.71 4.89
CA SER A 286 2.72 5.53 4.40
C SER A 286 1.63 5.62 5.46
N LEU A 287 2.03 5.71 6.73
CA LEU A 287 1.19 5.97 7.91
C LEU A 287 0.17 4.87 8.25
N VAL A 288 -0.03 3.85 7.39
CA VAL A 288 -1.16 2.91 7.52
C VAL A 288 -0.77 1.49 7.91
N TRP A 289 0.48 1.07 7.70
CA TRP A 289 0.91 -0.31 7.97
C TRP A 289 0.91 -0.67 9.45
N GLY A 290 0.51 -1.89 9.78
CA GLY A 290 0.55 -2.41 11.14
C GLY A 290 1.79 -3.20 11.48
N GLY A 291 2.48 -3.73 10.48
CA GLY A 291 3.77 -4.39 10.61
C GLY A 291 4.42 -4.55 9.24
N ILE A 292 5.76 -4.44 9.23
CA ILE A 292 6.59 -4.79 8.08
C ILE A 292 7.52 -5.92 8.51
N HIS A 293 7.23 -7.14 8.06
CA HIS A 293 7.98 -8.33 8.42
C HIS A 293 9.08 -8.58 7.40
N VAL A 294 10.30 -8.77 7.90
CA VAL A 294 11.46 -9.12 7.08
C VAL A 294 11.96 -10.50 7.53
N GLN A 295 11.97 -11.46 6.62
CA GLN A 295 12.57 -12.78 6.82
C GLN A 295 13.82 -12.89 5.95
N ARG A 296 14.88 -13.53 6.44
CA ARG A 296 16.12 -13.82 5.71
C ARG A 296 16.46 -15.31 5.87
#